data_AF-A0A9D9CBB0-F1
#
_entry.id   AF-A0A9D9CBB0-F1
#
_cell.length_a   1.000
_cell.length_b   1.000
_cell.length_c   1.000
_cell.angle_alpha   90.00
_cell.angle_beta   90.00
_cell.angle_gamma   90.00
#
_symmetry.space_group_name_H-M   'P 1'
#
loop_
_entity.id
_entity.type
_entity.pdbx_description
1 polymer ?
#
loop_
_entity_poly.entity_id
_entity_poly.type
_entity_poly.pdbx_seq_one_letter_code
_entity_poly.pdbx_strand_id
1 'polypeptide(L)'
;DYYEANKQRFLSSRNLIKGIFIKVPVHSSNLKSIKNLYRKKDEASLEQLDLLCLQHAEIYENFSSDWMSFDDVMDHIPSEIDQSKLLKSKDFLEVEDEHYCYLLRIDEYLLSGNPEPLEFVSHRIKNIIINSHKTSFLHQLEDEMKTEAEKKGQIRYY
;
A
#
# COMPACT_ATOMS: atom_id res chain seq x y z
N ASP A 1 9.26 -8.75 18.79
CA ASP A 1 9.81 -10.11 18.56
C ASP A 1 9.40 -10.83 17.28
N TYR A 2 8.11 -11.02 16.96
CA TYR A 2 7.72 -11.90 15.84
C TYR A 2 8.20 -11.45 14.44
N TYR A 3 8.21 -10.13 14.20
CA TYR A 3 8.68 -9.54 12.95
C TYR A 3 10.20 -9.69 12.78
N GLU A 4 10.99 -9.44 13.82
CA GLU A 4 12.45 -9.55 13.76
C GLU A 4 12.93 -10.99 13.55
N ALA A 5 12.24 -11.96 14.15
CA ALA A 5 12.54 -13.38 13.97
C ALA A 5 12.18 -13.92 12.58
N ASN A 6 11.31 -13.22 11.82
CA ASN A 6 10.82 -13.67 10.51
C ASN A 6 11.10 -12.68 9.37
N LYS A 7 12.00 -11.70 9.56
CA LYS A 7 12.39 -10.68 8.54
C LYS A 7 12.68 -11.29 7.16
N GLN A 8 13.25 -12.50 7.10
CA GLN A 8 13.54 -13.19 5.82
C GLN A 8 12.31 -13.75 5.09
N ARG A 9 11.15 -13.90 5.75
CA ARG A 9 9.89 -14.29 5.10
C ARG A 9 9.07 -13.09 4.60
N PHE A 10 9.42 -11.88 5.03
CA PHE A 10 8.80 -10.61 4.62
C PHE A 10 9.76 -9.81 3.74
N LEU A 11 10.38 -10.49 2.78
CA LEU A 11 11.17 -9.86 1.74
C LEU A 11 10.21 -9.45 0.63
N SER A 12 10.25 -8.18 0.24
CA SER A 12 9.44 -7.74 -0.88
C SER A 12 10.01 -8.33 -2.17
N SER A 13 9.24 -9.16 -2.85
CA SER A 13 9.61 -9.78 -4.13
C SER A 13 9.51 -8.81 -5.32
N ARG A 14 8.99 -7.60 -5.10
CA ARG A 14 8.83 -6.54 -6.10
C ARG A 14 9.30 -5.21 -5.50
N ASN A 15 9.60 -4.24 -6.35
CA ASN A 15 9.88 -2.88 -5.89
C ASN A 15 8.56 -2.21 -5.51
N LEU A 16 8.48 -1.74 -4.28
CA LEU A 16 7.32 -1.03 -3.78
C LEU A 16 7.61 0.46 -3.72
N ILE A 17 6.60 1.27 -4.01
CA ILE A 17 6.66 2.72 -3.92
C ILE A 17 5.45 3.25 -3.16
N LYS A 18 5.66 4.39 -2.50
CA LYS A 18 4.64 5.23 -1.90
C LYS A 18 4.67 6.59 -2.56
N GLY A 19 3.50 7.19 -2.75
CA GLY A 19 3.39 8.54 -3.26
C GLY A 19 2.07 8.78 -3.97
N ILE A 20 2.12 9.59 -5.03
CA ILE A 20 0.91 10.06 -5.71
C ILE A 20 1.07 9.86 -7.21
N PHE A 21 0.07 9.25 -7.82
CA PHE A 21 -0.07 9.12 -9.26
C PHE A 21 -1.27 9.92 -9.75
N ILE A 22 -1.06 10.70 -10.81
CA ILE A 22 -2.08 11.58 -11.39
C ILE A 22 -2.02 11.46 -12.90
N LYS A 23 -3.15 11.11 -13.52
CA LYS A 23 -3.37 11.18 -14.96
C LYS A 23 -4.36 12.30 -15.24
N VAL A 24 -3.94 13.33 -15.96
CA VAL A 24 -4.76 14.50 -16.27
C VAL A 24 -4.68 14.80 -17.76
N PRO A 25 -5.79 15.17 -18.43
CA PRO A 25 -5.73 15.56 -19.84
C PRO A 25 -4.83 16.77 -20.07
N VAL A 26 -3.99 16.77 -21.11
CA VAL A 26 -3.07 17.90 -21.41
C VAL A 26 -3.81 19.20 -21.72
N HIS A 27 -5.06 19.10 -22.19
CA HIS A 27 -5.94 20.22 -22.48
C HIS A 27 -6.60 20.84 -21.23
N SER A 28 -6.36 20.28 -20.04
CA SER A 28 -6.91 20.84 -18.80
C SER A 28 -6.23 22.17 -18.46
N SER A 29 -7.05 23.23 -18.33
CA SER A 29 -6.60 24.57 -17.92
C SER A 29 -5.82 24.57 -16.59
N ASN A 30 -6.08 23.56 -15.74
CA ASN A 30 -5.51 23.43 -14.42
C ASN A 30 -4.24 22.57 -14.37
N LEU A 31 -3.75 22.04 -15.50
CA LEU A 31 -2.54 21.21 -15.56
C LEU A 31 -1.32 21.91 -14.92
N LYS A 32 -1.12 23.20 -15.20
CA LYS A 32 -0.02 23.98 -14.61
C LYS A 32 -0.14 24.10 -13.09
N SER A 33 -1.37 24.30 -12.60
CA SER A 33 -1.65 24.37 -11.17
C SER A 33 -1.39 23.03 -10.50
N ILE A 34 -1.86 21.93 -11.08
CA ILE A 34 -1.61 20.55 -10.63
C ILE A 34 -0.09 20.27 -10.60
N LYS A 35 0.63 20.58 -11.69
CA LYS A 35 2.11 20.43 -11.76
C LYS A 35 2.84 21.23 -10.67
N ASN A 36 2.34 22.41 -10.30
CA ASN A 36 2.94 23.21 -9.24
C ASN A 36 2.58 22.68 -7.84
N LEU A 37 1.32 22.29 -7.63
CA LEU A 37 0.82 21.79 -6.35
C LEU A 37 1.39 20.40 -6.03
N TYR A 38 1.51 19.49 -6.99
CA TYR A 38 2.08 18.16 -6.73
C TYR A 38 3.55 18.22 -6.30
N ARG A 39 4.29 19.25 -6.72
CA ARG A 39 5.68 19.50 -6.27
C ARG A 39 5.74 20.07 -4.85
N LYS A 40 4.66 20.67 -4.36
CA LYS A 40 4.56 21.23 -3.00
C LYS A 40 4.01 20.17 -2.05
N LYS A 41 4.79 19.81 -1.02
CA LYS A 41 4.36 18.88 0.04
C LYS A 41 3.64 19.58 1.20
N ASP A 42 3.07 20.76 0.96
CA ASP A 42 2.36 21.52 1.99
C ASP A 42 0.90 21.04 2.09
N GLU A 43 0.35 20.99 3.30
CA GLU A 43 -1.01 20.48 3.55
C GLU A 43 -2.07 21.25 2.76
N ALA A 44 -1.96 22.58 2.70
CA ALA A 44 -2.86 23.41 1.90
C ALA A 44 -2.71 23.16 0.39
N SER A 45 -1.51 22.81 -0.06
CA SER A 45 -1.27 22.48 -1.47
C SER A 45 -1.81 21.09 -1.83
N LEU A 46 -1.72 20.13 -0.91
CA LEU A 46 -2.30 18.80 -1.08
C LEU A 46 -3.83 18.86 -1.14
N GLU A 47 -4.47 19.63 -0.26
CA GLU A 47 -5.93 19.78 -0.26
C GLU A 47 -6.45 20.41 -1.56
N GLN A 48 -5.75 21.42 -2.08
CA GLN A 48 -6.04 22.00 -3.38
C GLN A 48 -5.78 21.04 -4.55
N LEU A 49 -4.70 20.26 -4.46
CA LEU A 49 -4.37 19.24 -5.46
C LEU A 49 -5.50 18.20 -5.53
N ASP A 50 -5.98 17.73 -4.38
CA ASP A 50 -7.04 16.73 -4.28
C ASP A 50 -8.32 17.22 -4.97
N LEU A 51 -8.75 18.45 -4.66
CA LEU A 51 -9.93 19.08 -5.29
C LEU A 51 -9.77 19.23 -6.81
N LEU A 52 -8.60 19.68 -7.27
CA LEU A 52 -8.34 19.84 -8.70
C LEU A 52 -8.29 18.50 -9.42
N CYS A 53 -7.67 17.49 -8.80
CA CYS A 53 -7.60 16.14 -9.33
C CYS A 53 -8.99 15.50 -9.40
N LEU A 54 -9.82 15.64 -8.37
CA LEU A 54 -11.20 15.14 -8.37
C LEU A 54 -12.05 15.76 -9.50
N GLN A 55 -11.77 17.01 -9.89
CA GLN A 55 -12.54 17.70 -10.93
C GLN A 55 -11.98 17.52 -12.34
N HIS A 56 -10.67 17.33 -12.48
CA HIS A 56 -9.98 17.43 -13.77
C HIS A 56 -9.04 16.27 -14.10
N ALA A 57 -8.59 15.50 -13.10
CA ALA A 57 -7.79 14.31 -13.36
C ALA A 57 -8.71 13.16 -13.77
N GLU A 58 -8.27 12.40 -14.76
CA GLU A 58 -8.93 11.16 -15.15
C GLU A 58 -8.61 10.05 -14.15
N ILE A 59 -7.38 10.04 -13.61
CA ILE A 59 -6.95 9.13 -12.55
C ILE A 59 -6.22 9.94 -11.51
N TYR A 60 -6.57 9.74 -10.25
CA TYR A 60 -5.86 10.28 -9.11
C TYR A 60 -5.79 9.22 -8.03
N GLU A 61 -4.58 8.76 -7.75
CA GLU A 61 -4.31 7.74 -6.73
C GLU A 61 -3.25 8.26 -5.77
N ASN A 62 -3.67 8.44 -4.52
CA ASN A 62 -2.78 8.78 -3.43
C ASN A 62 -2.48 7.52 -2.62
N PHE A 63 -1.35 6.88 -2.93
CA PHE A 63 -0.80 5.73 -2.23
C PHE A 63 0.39 6.16 -1.35
N SER A 64 0.28 7.33 -0.71
CA SER A 64 1.29 7.76 0.27
C SER A 64 1.18 6.96 1.58
N SER A 65 -0.03 6.47 1.91
CA SER A 65 -0.29 5.65 3.09
C SER A 65 -0.03 4.16 2.84
N ASP A 66 -0.32 3.67 1.64
CA ASP A 66 -0.27 2.26 1.25
C ASP A 66 0.84 2.00 0.23
N TRP A 67 1.61 0.93 0.38
CA TRP A 67 2.63 0.60 -0.60
C TRP A 67 2.00 -0.02 -1.85
N MET A 68 2.42 0.46 -3.02
CA MET A 68 1.99 -0.05 -4.33
C MET A 68 3.19 -0.61 -5.09
N SER A 69 2.98 -1.64 -5.92
CA SER A 69 4.07 -2.12 -6.77
C SER A 69 4.39 -1.07 -7.83
N PHE A 70 5.68 -0.85 -8.08
CA PHE A 70 6.13 0.03 -9.15
C PHE A 70 5.54 -0.38 -10.52
N ASP A 71 5.47 -1.69 -10.75
CA ASP A 71 4.97 -2.29 -11.99
C ASP A 71 3.51 -1.92 -12.26
N ASP A 72 2.65 -1.94 -11.23
CA ASP A 72 1.23 -1.57 -11.34
C ASP A 72 1.07 -0.11 -11.81
N VAL A 73 1.90 0.80 -11.28
CA VAL A 73 1.88 2.21 -11.70
C VAL A 73 2.42 2.38 -13.12
N MET A 74 3.44 1.62 -13.50
CA MET A 74 4.03 1.69 -14.85
C MET A 74 3.11 1.14 -15.93
N ASP A 75 2.26 0.17 -15.63
CA ASP A 75 1.28 -0.37 -16.58
C ASP A 75 0.32 0.73 -17.09
N HIS A 76 0.09 1.77 -16.27
CA HIS A 76 -0.72 2.93 -16.64
C HIS A 76 -0.01 3.97 -17.50
N ILE A 77 1.32 3.93 -17.61
CA ILE A 77 2.11 4.90 -18.36
C ILE A 77 2.55 4.26 -19.67
N PRO A 78 2.20 4.81 -20.83
CA PRO A 78 2.53 4.22 -22.14
C PRO A 78 4.03 4.39 -22.52
N SER A 79 4.93 4.48 -21.54
CA SER A 79 6.35 4.75 -21.71
C SER A 79 7.18 3.77 -20.89
N GLU A 80 8.24 3.21 -21.49
CA GLU A 80 9.21 2.38 -20.78
C GLU A 80 10.08 3.26 -19.87
N ILE A 81 9.76 3.27 -18.57
CA ILE A 81 10.53 3.98 -17.57
C ILE A 81 11.44 3.01 -16.81
N ASP A 82 12.74 3.31 -16.82
CA ASP A 82 13.73 2.59 -16.04
C ASP A 82 13.47 2.73 -14.53
N GLN A 83 12.89 1.70 -13.93
CA GLN A 83 12.66 1.59 -12.48
C GLN A 83 13.90 1.97 -11.65
N SER A 84 15.07 1.41 -11.99
CA SER A 84 16.31 1.63 -11.25
C SER A 84 16.81 3.06 -11.35
N LYS A 85 16.52 3.72 -12.48
CA LYS A 85 16.92 5.10 -12.71
C LYS A 85 15.94 6.06 -12.04
N LEU A 86 14.64 5.78 -12.09
CA LEU A 86 13.64 6.62 -11.43
C LEU A 86 13.84 6.62 -9.91
N LEU A 87 13.95 5.42 -9.33
CA LEU A 87 14.18 5.23 -7.90
C LEU A 87 15.47 5.90 -7.39
N LYS A 88 16.50 6.02 -8.24
CA LYS A 88 17.78 6.65 -7.88
C LYS A 88 17.87 8.14 -8.22
N SER A 89 17.15 8.61 -9.23
CA SER A 89 17.51 9.85 -9.91
C SER A 89 16.58 11.02 -9.68
N LYS A 90 15.33 10.82 -9.21
CA LYS A 90 14.41 11.91 -8.79
C LYS A 90 13.10 11.35 -8.24
N ASP A 91 12.64 11.91 -7.13
CA ASP A 91 11.37 11.68 -6.43
C ASP A 91 10.11 11.99 -7.26
N PHE A 92 10.27 12.37 -8.53
CA PHE A 92 9.20 12.78 -9.41
C PHE A 92 9.47 12.42 -10.86
N LEU A 93 8.43 11.90 -11.51
CA LEU A 93 8.35 11.54 -12.91
C LEU A 93 7.20 12.33 -13.55
N GLU A 94 7.48 12.92 -14.70
CA GLU A 94 6.50 13.63 -15.50
C GLU A 94 6.60 13.07 -16.93
N VAL A 95 5.53 12.41 -17.37
CA VAL A 95 5.38 11.90 -18.72
C VAL A 95 4.19 12.61 -19.36
N GLU A 96 4.33 13.00 -20.62
CA GLU A 96 3.28 13.69 -21.35
C GLU A 96 3.14 13.04 -22.73
N ASP A 97 1.91 12.70 -23.07
CA ASP A 97 1.50 12.17 -24.36
C ASP A 97 0.61 13.20 -25.07
N GLU A 98 0.15 12.88 -26.28
CA GLU A 98 -0.69 13.78 -27.09
C GLU A 98 -2.01 14.18 -26.41
N HIS A 99 -2.53 13.32 -25.52
CA HIS A 99 -3.84 13.52 -24.88
C HIS A 99 -3.77 13.69 -23.37
N TYR A 100 -2.77 13.10 -22.71
CA TYR A 100 -2.69 13.00 -21.25
C TYR A 100 -1.30 13.29 -20.72
N CYS A 101 -1.25 13.88 -19.52
CA CYS A 101 -0.05 14.04 -18.73
C CYS A 101 -0.15 13.15 -17.50
N TYR A 102 0.89 12.36 -17.30
CA TYR A 102 1.08 11.42 -16.21
C TYR A 102 2.12 12.00 -15.26
N LEU A 103 1.71 12.26 -14.03
CA LEU A 103 2.54 12.79 -12.97
C LEU A 103 2.64 11.71 -11.90
N LEU A 104 3.86 11.26 -11.62
CA LEU A 104 4.14 10.31 -10.57
C LEU A 104 5.12 10.94 -9.59
N ARG A 105 4.70 11.08 -8.34
CA ARG A 105 5.57 11.45 -7.23
C ARG A 105 5.84 10.22 -6.40
N ILE A 106 7.10 9.97 -6.10
CA ILE A 106 7.54 8.92 -5.19
C ILE A 106 8.01 9.62 -3.92
N ASP A 107 7.24 9.45 -2.86
CA ASP A 107 7.57 9.96 -1.52
C ASP A 107 8.51 8.99 -0.77
N GLU A 108 8.27 7.68 -0.90
CA GLU A 108 9.17 6.63 -0.37
C GLU A 108 9.25 5.46 -1.35
N TYR A 109 10.37 4.74 -1.34
CA TYR A 109 10.54 3.53 -2.12
C TYR A 109 11.24 2.41 -1.35
N LEU A 110 10.91 1.17 -1.71
CA LEU A 110 11.51 -0.04 -1.17
C LEU A 110 11.93 -0.94 -2.33
N LEU A 111 13.24 -1.17 -2.43
CA LEU A 111 13.79 -2.08 -3.42
C LEU A 111 13.52 -3.54 -3.03
N SER A 112 13.22 -4.35 -4.03
CA SER A 112 13.07 -5.80 -3.90
C SER A 112 14.26 -6.42 -3.17
N GLY A 113 13.98 -7.36 -2.28
CA GLY A 113 14.98 -7.98 -1.41
C GLY A 113 15.30 -7.22 -0.12
N ASN A 114 14.71 -6.06 0.13
CA ASN A 114 14.76 -5.41 1.45
C ASN A 114 13.62 -5.88 2.37
N PRO A 115 13.84 -5.91 3.70
CA PRO A 115 12.78 -6.22 4.64
C PRO A 115 11.68 -5.16 4.57
N GLU A 116 10.44 -5.59 4.33
CA GLU A 116 9.28 -4.70 4.26
C GLU A 116 9.12 -3.93 5.57
N PRO A 117 8.99 -2.59 5.57
CA PRO A 117 8.94 -1.81 6.79
C PRO A 117 7.81 -2.26 7.71
N LEU A 118 8.07 -2.24 9.02
CA LEU A 118 7.15 -2.77 10.04
C LEU A 118 5.73 -2.19 9.91
N GLU A 119 5.56 -0.98 9.40
CA GLU A 119 4.26 -0.34 9.16
C GLU A 119 3.42 -1.08 8.11
N PHE A 120 4.04 -1.56 7.02
CA PHE A 120 3.35 -2.33 5.99
C PHE A 120 2.93 -3.71 6.52
N VAL A 121 3.84 -4.34 7.28
CA VAL A 121 3.57 -5.66 7.85
C VAL A 121 2.67 -5.56 9.08
N SER A 122 2.55 -4.41 9.74
CA SER A 122 1.73 -4.23 10.95
C SER A 122 0.25 -4.47 10.68
N HIS A 123 -0.28 -4.08 9.51
CA HIS A 123 -1.66 -4.39 9.14
C HIS A 123 -1.86 -5.90 8.95
N ARG A 124 -0.88 -6.57 8.32
CA ARG A 124 -0.87 -8.03 8.10
C ARG A 124 -0.64 -8.81 9.40
N ILE A 125 0.21 -8.31 10.29
CA ILE A 125 0.49 -8.85 11.63
C ILE A 125 -0.75 -8.70 12.51
N LYS A 126 -1.46 -7.56 12.47
CA LYS A 126 -2.75 -7.42 13.14
C LYS A 126 -3.72 -8.49 12.67
N ASN A 127 -3.84 -8.71 11.37
CA ASN A 127 -4.71 -9.77 10.84
C ASN A 127 -4.22 -11.17 11.25
N ILE A 128 -2.92 -11.46 11.25
CA ILE A 128 -2.37 -12.74 11.70
C ILE A 128 -2.61 -12.95 13.21
N ILE A 129 -2.41 -11.92 14.04
CA ILE A 129 -2.65 -11.97 15.50
C ILE A 129 -4.14 -12.10 15.79
N ILE A 130 -5.01 -11.35 15.10
CA ILE A 130 -6.46 -11.50 15.23
C ILE A 130 -6.89 -12.91 14.82
N ASN A 131 -6.33 -13.44 13.73
CA ASN A 131 -6.65 -14.77 13.26
C ASN A 131 -6.08 -15.87 14.19
N SER A 132 -4.90 -15.65 14.78
CA SER A 132 -4.31 -16.58 15.75
C SER A 132 -5.10 -16.56 17.06
N HIS A 133 -5.57 -15.40 17.54
CA HIS A 133 -6.45 -15.32 18.70
C HIS A 133 -7.80 -15.99 18.44
N LYS A 134 -8.39 -15.82 17.25
CA LYS A 134 -9.63 -16.54 16.86
C LYS A 134 -9.42 -18.05 16.81
N THR A 135 -8.30 -18.50 16.26
CA THR A 135 -7.97 -19.92 16.14
C THR A 135 -7.67 -20.54 17.51
N SER A 136 -6.90 -19.86 18.37
CA SER A 136 -6.63 -20.30 19.74
C SER A 136 -7.89 -20.31 20.60
N PHE A 137 -8.81 -19.34 20.43
CA PHE A 137 -10.09 -19.34 21.13
C PHE A 137 -11.00 -20.49 20.68
N LEU A 138 -11.08 -20.78 19.38
CA LEU A 138 -11.84 -21.93 18.86
C LEU A 138 -11.26 -23.27 19.34
N HIS A 139 -9.94 -23.42 19.34
CA HIS A 139 -9.29 -24.61 19.88
C HIS A 139 -9.56 -24.77 21.38
N GLN A 140 -9.48 -23.68 22.15
CA GLN A 140 -9.78 -23.73 23.58
C GLN A 140 -11.25 -24.09 23.83
N LEU A 141 -12.19 -23.55 23.05
CA LEU A 141 -13.61 -23.89 23.13
C LEU A 141 -13.87 -25.36 22.77
N GLU A 142 -13.22 -25.89 21.74
CA GLU A 142 -13.31 -27.32 21.38
C GLU A 142 -12.74 -28.23 22.46
N ASP A 143 -11.60 -27.88 23.06
CA ASP A 143 -11.01 -28.62 24.17
C ASP A 143 -11.90 -28.57 25.43
N GLU A 144 -12.49 -27.42 25.75
CA GLU A 144 -13.45 -27.28 26.84
C GLU A 144 -14.72 -28.10 26.58
N MET A 145 -15.30 -28.06 25.37
CA MET A 145 -16.47 -28.87 25.01
C MET A 145 -16.18 -30.37 25.06
N LYS A 146 -15.01 -30.82 24.59
CA LYS A 146 -14.58 -32.23 24.71
C LYS A 146 -14.44 -32.64 26.16
N THR A 147 -13.77 -31.81 26.97
CA THR A 147 -13.57 -32.06 28.40
C THR A 147 -14.89 -32.08 29.17
N GLU A 148 -15.85 -31.21 28.83
CA GLU A 148 -17.19 -31.19 29.42
C GLU A 148 -18.04 -32.39 29.00
N ALA A 149 -17.95 -32.83 27.75
CA ALA A 149 -18.65 -34.03 27.26
C ALA A 149 -18.11 -35.30 27.94
N GLU A 150 -16.79 -35.42 28.12
CA GLU A 150 -16.15 -36.52 28.86
C GLU A 150 -16.49 -36.50 30.36
N LYS A 151 -16.62 -35.32 30.97
CA LYS A 151 -17.08 -35.17 32.37
C LYS A 151 -18.55 -35.52 32.53
N LYS A 152 -19.43 -35.10 31.60
CA LYS A 152 -20.87 -35.41 31.65
C LYS A 152 -21.18 -36.87 31.29
N GLY A 153 -20.34 -37.54 30.49
CA GLY A 153 -20.46 -38.96 30.18
C GLY A 153 -20.08 -39.91 31.33
N GLN A 154 -19.30 -39.43 32.31
CA GLN A 154 -18.88 -40.22 33.48
C GLN A 154 -19.80 -40.11 34.69
N ILE A 155 -20.67 -39.09 34.76
CA ILE A 155 -21.63 -38.96 35.87
C ILE A 155 -22.91 -39.72 35.52
N ARG A 156 -22.85 -41.05 35.64
CA ARG A 156 -24.04 -41.89 35.84
C ARG A 156 -24.32 -41.94 37.33
N TYR A 157 -25.33 -41.20 37.78
CA TYR A 157 -25.90 -41.37 39.12
C TYR A 157 -26.60 -42.74 39.17
N TYR A 158 -26.18 -43.61 40.10
CA TYR A 158 -26.95 -44.73 40.62
C TYR A 158 -27.39 -44.36 42.05
#